data_AF-A0A1Q3QFP8-F1
#
_entry.id   AF-A0A1Q3QFP8-F1
#
_cell.length_a   1.000
_cell.length_b   1.000
_cell.length_c   1.000
_cell.angle_alpha   90.00
_cell.angle_beta   90.00
_cell.angle_gamma   90.00
#
_symmetry.space_group_name_H-M   'P 1'
#
loop_
_entity.id
_entity.type
_entity.pdbx_description
1 polymer ?
#
loop_
_entity_poly.entity_id
_entity_poly.type
_entity_poly.pdbx_seq_one_letter_code
_entity_poly.pdbx_strand_id
1 'polypeptide(L)'
;MLLVLILIIAGVMSIIEFDKVGASIKKVMDNNYKSIEQTKYMIDALEREDSGLLMYLIGNREAGSQTIDSAYSTIENAIQIAQTNITEKDEDKYITNIIKEYDKFHTSVKQIADTSDTLTSEEKSIIYLKNQQLYFTAKKSINELMQLNQNGIYKQTDLMKENSKRAMMPAIVSIVVAIVFALLLNFFISEYFINPIHRLIDGMKSYYPEMGRIDAKISLKDEIKTLEDEINNLIVRFKVK
;
A
#
# COMPACT_ATOMS: atom_id res chain seq x y z
N MET A 1 -3.63 35.20 4.18
CA MET A 1 -2.62 34.74 3.20
C MET A 1 -1.68 33.68 3.76
N LEU A 2 -1.03 33.90 4.91
CA LEU A 2 -0.12 32.92 5.52
C LEU A 2 -0.78 31.56 5.85
N LEU A 3 -2.02 31.59 6.36
CA LEU A 3 -2.82 30.40 6.68
C LEU A 3 -3.12 29.54 5.45
N VAL A 4 -3.43 30.19 4.32
CA VAL A 4 -3.68 29.51 3.03
C VAL A 4 -2.40 28.82 2.53
N LEU A 5 -1.25 29.47 2.67
CA LEU A 5 0.05 28.92 2.28
C LEU A 5 0.44 27.68 3.09
N ILE A 6 0.22 27.70 4.41
CA ILE A 6 0.47 26.54 5.29
C ILE A 6 -0.42 25.36 4.92
N LEU A 7 -1.71 25.62 4.64
CA LEU A 7 -2.66 24.57 4.23
C LEU A 7 -2.28 23.96 2.87
N ILE A 8 -1.83 24.77 1.91
CA ILE A 8 -1.36 24.28 0.61
C ILE A 8 -0.13 23.39 0.78
N ILE A 9 0.86 23.80 1.57
CA ILE A 9 2.07 23.01 1.82
C ILE A 9 1.73 21.68 2.51
N ALA A 10 0.89 21.71 3.54
CA ALA A 10 0.43 20.51 4.23
C ALA A 10 -0.35 19.56 3.31
N GLY A 11 -1.18 20.10 2.43
CA GLY A 11 -1.92 19.33 1.43
C GLY A 11 -0.99 18.65 0.43
N VAL A 12 -0.01 19.40 -0.13
CA VAL A 12 0.97 18.86 -1.07
C VAL A 12 1.83 17.77 -0.41
N MET A 13 2.30 17.99 0.83
CA MET A 13 3.05 16.97 1.57
C MET A 13 2.22 15.71 1.79
N SER A 14 0.95 15.85 2.18
CA SER A 14 0.05 14.71 2.38
C SER A 14 -0.15 13.87 1.11
N ILE A 15 -0.26 14.52 -0.06
CA ILE A 15 -0.39 13.84 -1.35
C ILE A 15 0.90 13.05 -1.67
N ILE A 16 2.07 13.67 -1.50
CA ILE A 16 3.36 13.02 -1.77
C ILE A 16 3.58 11.82 -0.82
N GLU A 17 3.20 11.94 0.45
CA GLU A 17 3.30 10.85 1.42
C GLU A 17 2.37 9.69 1.05
N PHE A 18 1.16 9.99 0.60
CA PHE A 18 0.18 9.00 0.18
C PHE A 18 0.62 8.22 -1.07
N ASP A 19 1.22 8.90 -2.05
CA ASP A 19 1.77 8.26 -3.26
C ASP A 19 2.89 7.27 -2.94
N LYS A 20 3.74 7.58 -1.96
CA LYS A 20 4.80 6.65 -1.50
C LYS A 20 4.22 5.36 -0.92
N VAL A 21 3.14 5.47 -0.15
CA VAL A 21 2.43 4.30 0.40
C VAL A 21 1.85 3.46 -0.74
N GLY A 22 1.15 4.08 -1.70
CA GLY A 22 0.58 3.38 -2.85
C GLY A 22 1.61 2.66 -3.72
N ALA A 23 2.75 3.31 -4.01
CA ALA A 23 3.83 2.72 -4.79
C ALA A 23 4.47 1.50 -4.10
N SER A 24 4.61 1.54 -2.76
CA SER A 24 5.14 0.41 -2.00
C SER A 24 4.21 -0.81 -2.05
N ILE A 25 2.89 -0.61 -1.97
CA ILE A 25 1.88 -1.68 -2.08
C ILE A 25 1.96 -2.37 -3.44
N LYS A 26 2.01 -1.58 -4.52
CA LYS A 26 2.08 -2.12 -5.87
C LYS A 26 3.32 -2.98 -6.07
N LYS A 27 4.50 -2.53 -5.59
CA LYS A 27 5.76 -3.26 -5.74
C LYS A 27 5.75 -4.61 -5.02
N VAL A 28 5.24 -4.65 -3.78
CA VAL A 28 5.13 -5.89 -3.00
C VAL A 28 4.17 -6.87 -3.67
N MET A 29 3.05 -6.35 -4.15
CA MET A 29 2.06 -7.16 -4.84
C MET A 29 2.64 -7.74 -6.14
N ASP A 30 3.15 -6.91 -7.05
CA ASP A 30 3.69 -7.37 -8.35
C ASP A 30 4.76 -8.45 -8.18
N ASN A 31 5.67 -8.26 -7.21
CA ASN A 31 6.77 -9.17 -6.93
C ASN A 31 6.27 -10.53 -6.40
N ASN A 32 5.46 -10.56 -5.34
CA ASN A 32 4.98 -11.82 -4.75
C ASN A 32 3.94 -12.51 -5.63
N TYR A 33 3.13 -11.74 -6.37
CA TYR A 33 2.17 -12.32 -7.32
C TYR A 33 2.88 -13.06 -8.45
N LYS A 34 4.00 -12.51 -8.94
CA LYS A 34 4.80 -13.16 -9.99
C LYS A 34 5.33 -14.52 -9.53
N SER A 35 5.89 -14.63 -8.32
CA SER A 35 6.34 -15.92 -7.77
C SER A 35 5.17 -16.89 -7.57
N ILE A 36 4.02 -16.42 -7.06
CA ILE A 36 2.80 -17.25 -6.96
C ILE A 36 2.33 -17.74 -8.34
N GLU A 37 2.36 -16.89 -9.35
CA GLU A 37 1.98 -17.27 -10.71
C GLU A 37 2.89 -18.38 -11.26
N GLN A 38 4.21 -18.27 -11.04
CA GLN A 38 5.15 -19.33 -11.44
C GLN A 38 4.85 -20.64 -10.73
N THR A 39 4.51 -20.62 -9.43
CA THR A 39 4.13 -21.85 -8.73
C THR A 39 2.87 -22.50 -9.30
N LYS A 40 1.91 -21.70 -9.81
CA LYS A 40 0.73 -22.25 -10.50
C LYS A 40 1.11 -22.93 -11.81
N TYR A 41 1.93 -22.29 -12.64
CA TYR A 41 2.43 -22.92 -13.87
C TYR A 41 3.18 -24.22 -13.57
N MET A 42 3.97 -24.27 -12.49
CA MET A 42 4.65 -25.49 -12.06
C MET A 42 3.66 -26.59 -11.64
N ILE A 43 2.64 -26.27 -10.84
CA ILE A 43 1.62 -27.24 -10.41
C ILE A 43 0.85 -27.80 -11.61
N ASP A 44 0.35 -26.91 -12.48
CA ASP A 44 -0.43 -27.31 -13.66
C ASP A 44 0.41 -28.18 -14.59
N ALA A 45 1.67 -27.82 -14.82
CA ALA A 45 2.58 -28.62 -15.62
C ALA A 45 2.92 -29.97 -14.95
N LEU A 46 3.13 -30.00 -13.64
CA LEU A 46 3.42 -31.23 -12.90
C LEU A 46 2.25 -32.22 -12.97
N GLU A 47 1.01 -31.73 -12.89
CA GLU A 47 -0.21 -32.52 -13.08
C GLU A 47 -0.34 -33.04 -14.52
N ARG A 48 0.05 -32.22 -15.52
CA ARG A 48 0.10 -32.64 -16.92
C ARG A 48 1.17 -33.70 -17.17
N GLU A 49 2.33 -33.59 -16.53
CA GLU A 49 3.39 -34.58 -16.64
C GLU A 49 2.97 -35.95 -16.07
N ASP A 50 2.33 -35.96 -14.90
CA ASP A 50 1.77 -37.18 -14.31
C ASP A 50 0.70 -37.82 -15.21
N SER A 51 -0.16 -36.98 -15.81
CA SER A 51 -1.15 -37.40 -16.79
C SER A 51 -0.48 -37.94 -18.07
N GLY A 52 0.61 -37.32 -18.52
CA GLY A 52 1.41 -37.74 -19.66
C GLY A 52 2.04 -39.11 -19.45
N LEU A 53 2.55 -39.38 -18.24
CA LEU A 53 3.02 -40.71 -17.86
C LEU A 53 1.90 -41.75 -17.94
N LEU A 54 0.70 -41.44 -17.42
CA LEU A 54 -0.44 -42.34 -17.50
C LEU A 54 -0.83 -42.63 -18.96
N MET A 55 -0.91 -41.59 -19.81
CA MET A 55 -1.17 -41.72 -21.24
C MET A 55 -0.15 -42.62 -21.93
N TYR A 56 1.14 -42.45 -21.59
CA TYR A 56 2.22 -43.29 -22.10
C TYR A 56 2.02 -44.76 -21.72
N LEU A 57 1.72 -45.02 -20.44
CA LEU A 57 1.56 -46.37 -19.90
C LEU A 57 0.36 -47.13 -20.49
N ILE A 58 -0.74 -46.43 -20.80
CA ILE A 58 -1.95 -47.01 -21.44
C ILE A 58 -1.82 -47.14 -22.96
N GLY A 59 -0.67 -46.80 -23.54
CA GLY A 59 -0.34 -47.03 -24.95
C GLY A 59 -0.42 -45.80 -25.86
N ASN A 60 -0.85 -44.64 -25.36
CA ASN A 60 -0.80 -43.38 -26.11
C ASN A 60 0.58 -42.72 -25.97
N ARG A 61 1.61 -43.37 -26.50
CA ARG A 61 3.02 -43.02 -26.28
C ARG A 61 3.41 -41.67 -26.87
N GLU A 62 2.95 -41.38 -28.09
CA GLU A 62 3.30 -40.13 -28.76
C GLU A 62 2.74 -38.93 -27.99
N ALA A 63 1.44 -38.93 -27.68
CA ALA A 63 0.82 -37.85 -26.91
C ALA A 63 1.36 -37.81 -25.47
N GLY A 64 1.62 -38.96 -24.85
CA GLY A 64 2.23 -39.05 -23.52
C GLY A 64 3.61 -38.40 -23.47
N SER A 65 4.50 -38.76 -24.41
CA SER A 65 5.84 -38.18 -24.52
C SER A 65 5.79 -36.68 -24.78
N GLN A 66 4.98 -36.23 -25.75
CA GLN A 66 4.81 -34.80 -26.03
C GLN A 66 4.31 -34.02 -24.80
N THR A 67 3.40 -34.62 -24.03
CA THR A 67 2.86 -34.00 -22.80
C THR A 67 3.95 -33.90 -21.72
N ILE A 68 4.75 -34.96 -21.54
CA ILE A 68 5.88 -34.97 -20.59
C ILE A 68 6.91 -33.90 -20.95
N ASP A 69 7.33 -33.84 -22.22
CA ASP A 69 8.36 -32.90 -22.69
C ASP A 69 7.88 -31.44 -22.59
N SER A 70 6.61 -31.19 -22.93
CA SER A 70 6.01 -29.86 -22.79
C SER A 70 5.87 -29.44 -21.33
N ALA A 71 5.50 -30.36 -20.45
CA ALA A 71 5.41 -30.09 -19.02
C ALA A 71 6.78 -29.76 -18.42
N TYR A 72 7.81 -30.56 -18.76
CA TYR A 72 9.19 -30.32 -18.34
C TYR A 72 9.69 -28.94 -18.74
N SER A 73 9.49 -28.56 -20.02
CA SER A 73 9.87 -27.24 -20.52
C SER A 73 9.15 -26.10 -19.79
N THR A 74 7.89 -26.31 -19.41
CA THR A 74 7.09 -25.32 -18.67
C THR A 74 7.61 -25.15 -17.24
N ILE A 75 7.93 -26.26 -16.56
CA ILE A 75 8.45 -26.23 -15.19
C ILE A 75 9.83 -25.56 -15.16
N GLU A 76 10.73 -25.93 -16.07
CA GLU A 76 12.07 -25.32 -16.17
C GLU A 76 12.00 -23.81 -16.38
N ASN A 77 11.14 -23.34 -17.29
CA ASN A 77 10.93 -21.91 -17.52
C ASN A 77 10.37 -21.21 -16.27
N ALA A 78 9.35 -21.79 -15.63
CA ALA A 78 8.77 -21.24 -14.42
C ALA A 78 9.80 -21.16 -13.27
N ILE A 79 10.69 -22.16 -13.15
CA ILE A 79 11.79 -22.18 -12.17
C ILE A 79 12.77 -21.04 -12.47
N GLN A 80 13.19 -20.87 -13.73
CA GLN A 80 14.09 -19.78 -14.12
C GLN A 80 13.49 -18.40 -13.79
N ILE A 81 12.21 -18.20 -14.10
CA ILE A 81 11.52 -16.95 -13.78
C ILE A 81 11.48 -16.73 -12.26
N ALA A 82 11.17 -17.77 -11.46
CA ALA A 82 11.16 -17.69 -10.01
C ALA A 82 12.55 -17.38 -9.42
N GLN A 83 13.63 -17.96 -9.98
CA GLN A 83 15.01 -17.67 -9.56
C GLN A 83 15.41 -16.21 -9.78
N THR A 84 14.91 -15.57 -10.85
CA THR A 84 15.15 -14.15 -11.11
C THR A 84 14.30 -13.20 -10.26
N ASN A 85 13.33 -13.75 -9.51
CA ASN A 85 12.34 -13.00 -8.74
C ASN A 85 12.29 -13.47 -7.29
N ILE A 86 13.43 -13.42 -6.59
CA ILE A 86 13.51 -13.68 -5.16
C ILE A 86 13.02 -12.44 -4.39
N THR A 87 11.94 -12.59 -3.64
CA THR A 87 11.21 -11.51 -2.98
C THR A 87 11.10 -11.74 -1.47
N GLU A 88 11.06 -13.00 -1.04
CA GLU A 88 10.95 -13.39 0.36
C GLU A 88 12.26 -13.97 0.91
N LYS A 89 12.42 -13.88 2.23
CA LYS A 89 13.58 -14.46 2.91
C LYS A 89 13.57 -15.99 2.75
N ASP A 90 14.74 -16.55 2.44
CA ASP A 90 14.98 -17.99 2.27
C ASP A 90 14.26 -18.62 1.05
N GLU A 91 13.66 -17.82 0.16
CA GLU A 91 12.95 -18.30 -1.04
C GLU A 91 13.85 -19.12 -1.99
N ASP A 92 15.13 -18.77 -2.08
CA ASP A 92 16.16 -19.51 -2.82
C ASP A 92 16.27 -20.98 -2.39
N LYS A 93 16.09 -21.26 -1.10
CA LYS A 93 16.12 -22.62 -0.55
C LYS A 93 14.88 -23.42 -0.97
N TYR A 94 13.72 -22.79 -1.01
CA TYR A 94 12.49 -23.41 -1.50
C TYR A 94 12.61 -23.75 -2.99
N ILE A 95 13.13 -22.83 -3.80
CA ILE A 95 13.38 -23.07 -5.22
C ILE A 95 14.39 -24.22 -5.42
N THR A 96 15.48 -24.24 -4.65
CA THR A 96 16.47 -25.33 -4.71
C THR A 96 15.84 -26.68 -4.34
N ASN A 97 14.95 -26.71 -3.36
CA ASN A 97 14.22 -27.91 -2.98
C ASN A 97 13.25 -28.37 -4.07
N ILE A 98 12.56 -27.44 -4.74
CA ILE A 98 11.69 -27.74 -5.89
C ILE A 98 12.49 -28.41 -7.00
N ILE A 99 13.63 -27.82 -7.40
CA ILE A 99 14.50 -28.40 -8.45
C ILE A 99 14.88 -29.84 -8.09
N LYS A 100 15.31 -30.07 -6.85
CA LYS A 100 15.73 -31.38 -6.38
C LYS A 100 14.59 -32.41 -6.38
N GLU A 101 13.41 -32.06 -5.84
CA GLU A 101 12.30 -33.01 -5.74
C GLU A 101 11.61 -33.23 -7.09
N TYR A 102 11.58 -32.20 -7.95
CA TYR A 102 11.11 -32.32 -9.32
C TYR A 102 12.03 -33.21 -10.17
N ASP A 103 13.35 -33.02 -10.10
CA ASP A 103 14.31 -33.81 -10.87
C ASP A 103 14.21 -35.31 -10.55
N LYS A 104 13.98 -35.67 -9.27
CA LYS A 104 13.70 -37.05 -8.87
C LYS A 104 12.43 -37.60 -9.52
N PHE A 105 11.35 -36.82 -9.51
CA PHE A 105 10.09 -37.20 -10.13
C PHE A 105 10.24 -37.37 -11.64
N HIS A 106 10.79 -36.37 -12.33
CA HIS A 106 10.98 -36.38 -13.78
C HIS A 106 11.90 -37.53 -14.24
N THR A 107 12.99 -37.78 -13.51
CA THR A 107 13.89 -38.90 -13.78
C THR A 107 13.16 -40.24 -13.66
N SER A 108 12.32 -40.40 -12.62
CA SER A 108 11.48 -41.59 -12.46
C SER A 108 10.46 -41.73 -13.60
N VAL A 109 9.79 -40.64 -14.00
CA VAL A 109 8.87 -40.61 -15.16
C VAL A 109 9.56 -41.15 -16.42
N LYS A 110 10.76 -40.66 -16.73
CA LYS A 110 11.55 -41.13 -17.89
C LYS A 110 11.93 -42.61 -17.79
N GLN A 111 12.44 -43.06 -16.64
CA GLN A 111 12.78 -44.46 -16.42
C GLN A 111 11.58 -45.39 -16.60
N ILE A 112 10.40 -44.97 -16.13
CA ILE A 112 9.16 -45.74 -16.28
C ILE A 112 8.73 -45.78 -17.76
N ALA A 113 8.80 -44.66 -18.47
CA ALA A 113 8.48 -44.60 -19.89
C ALA A 113 9.39 -45.53 -20.72
N ASP A 114 10.71 -45.51 -20.46
CA ASP A 114 11.72 -46.31 -21.17
C ASP A 114 11.56 -47.82 -20.92
N THR A 115 11.18 -48.21 -19.70
CA THR A 115 11.04 -49.64 -19.32
C THR A 115 9.64 -50.19 -19.57
N SER A 116 8.67 -49.34 -19.95
CA SER A 116 7.26 -49.73 -20.06
C SER A 116 6.95 -50.82 -21.09
N ASP A 117 7.85 -51.04 -22.06
CA ASP A 117 7.67 -52.03 -23.13
C ASP A 117 7.82 -53.46 -22.64
N THR A 118 8.60 -53.64 -21.57
CA THR A 118 8.88 -54.95 -20.98
C THR A 118 7.93 -55.30 -19.83
N LEU A 119 7.04 -54.38 -19.46
CA LEU A 119 6.16 -54.52 -18.31
C LEU A 119 4.75 -54.99 -18.69
N THR A 120 4.20 -55.89 -17.90
CA THR A 120 2.78 -56.25 -17.90
C THR A 120 1.92 -55.08 -17.41
N SER A 121 0.62 -55.13 -17.70
CA SER A 121 -0.33 -54.08 -17.26
C SER A 121 -0.39 -53.93 -15.73
N GLU A 122 -0.22 -55.02 -14.98
CA GLU A 122 -0.19 -55.01 -13.52
C GLU A 122 1.09 -54.33 -12.99
N GLU A 123 2.25 -54.65 -13.57
CA GLU A 123 3.52 -54.02 -13.20
C GLU A 123 3.53 -52.52 -13.50
N LYS A 124 2.95 -52.09 -14.65
CA LYS A 124 2.77 -50.67 -14.98
C LYS A 124 1.95 -49.94 -13.92
N SER A 125 0.86 -50.56 -13.46
CA SER A 125 -0.01 -49.98 -12.43
C SER A 125 0.73 -49.85 -11.08
N ILE A 126 1.48 -50.88 -10.67
CA ILE A 126 2.27 -50.86 -9.44
C ILE A 126 3.36 -49.78 -9.50
N ILE A 127 4.07 -49.67 -10.63
CA ILE A 127 5.14 -48.69 -10.81
C ILE A 127 4.59 -47.26 -10.84
N TYR A 128 3.46 -47.02 -11.51
CA TYR A 128 2.78 -45.73 -11.48
C TYR A 128 2.40 -45.32 -10.04
N LEU A 129 1.80 -46.24 -9.27
CA LEU A 129 1.44 -45.98 -7.87
C LEU A 129 2.66 -45.69 -6.99
N LYS A 130 3.80 -46.34 -7.24
CA LYS A 130 5.06 -46.01 -6.55
C LYS A 130 5.56 -44.61 -6.92
N ASN A 131 5.42 -44.21 -8.18
CA ASN A 131 5.84 -42.89 -8.66
C ASN A 131 5.03 -41.74 -8.02
N GLN A 132 3.79 -42.00 -7.60
CA GLN A 132 2.93 -41.00 -6.95
C GLN A 132 3.56 -40.38 -5.70
N GLN A 133 4.39 -41.11 -4.96
CA GLN A 133 5.09 -40.54 -3.81
C GLN A 133 6.05 -39.41 -4.21
N LEU A 134 6.75 -39.57 -5.34
CA LEU A 134 7.64 -38.54 -5.88
C LEU A 134 6.83 -37.34 -6.39
N TYR A 135 5.72 -37.60 -7.09
CA TYR A 135 4.78 -36.57 -7.51
C TYR A 135 4.30 -35.72 -6.33
N PHE A 136 3.80 -36.35 -5.26
CA PHE A 136 3.31 -35.62 -4.08
C PHE A 136 4.42 -34.84 -3.37
N THR A 137 5.65 -35.35 -3.38
CA THR A 137 6.80 -34.66 -2.78
C THR A 137 7.17 -33.41 -3.59
N ALA A 138 7.25 -33.52 -4.91
CA ALA A 138 7.47 -32.38 -5.81
C ALA A 138 6.33 -31.35 -5.67
N LYS A 139 5.08 -31.80 -5.73
CA LYS A 139 3.88 -30.95 -5.55
C LYS A 139 3.88 -30.23 -4.21
N LYS A 140 4.28 -30.90 -3.13
CA LYS A 140 4.40 -30.30 -1.81
C LYS A 140 5.45 -29.18 -1.81
N SER A 141 6.63 -29.42 -2.39
CA SER A 141 7.70 -28.41 -2.43
C SER A 141 7.28 -27.13 -3.18
N ILE A 142 6.52 -27.27 -4.27
CA ILE A 142 5.98 -26.12 -5.03
C ILE A 142 4.92 -25.37 -4.21
N ASN A 143 4.03 -26.11 -3.53
CA ASN A 143 3.02 -25.50 -2.65
C ASN A 143 3.65 -24.74 -1.47
N GLU A 144 4.77 -25.23 -0.93
CA GLU A 144 5.49 -24.55 0.14
C GLU A 144 6.06 -23.19 -0.32
N LEU A 145 6.58 -23.10 -1.55
CA LEU A 145 6.98 -21.83 -2.16
C LEU A 145 5.79 -20.88 -2.39
N MET A 146 4.66 -21.43 -2.84
CA MET A 146 3.42 -20.64 -3.02
C MET A 146 2.95 -20.07 -1.67
N GLN A 147 2.97 -20.88 -0.62
CA GLN A 147 2.60 -20.46 0.74
C GLN A 147 3.58 -19.44 1.30
N LEU A 148 4.88 -19.57 1.06
CA LEU A 148 5.88 -18.56 1.47
C LEU A 148 5.52 -17.18 0.91
N ASN A 149 5.26 -17.10 -0.40
CA ASN A 149 4.92 -15.84 -1.07
C ASN A 149 3.54 -15.30 -0.66
N GLN A 150 2.54 -16.17 -0.48
CA GLN A 150 1.23 -15.76 0.06
C GLN A 150 1.37 -15.17 1.47
N ASN A 151 2.11 -15.84 2.35
CA ASN A 151 2.39 -15.36 3.70
C ASN A 151 3.20 -14.06 3.70
N GLY A 152 4.10 -13.91 2.73
CA GLY A 152 4.83 -12.68 2.45
C GLY A 152 3.90 -11.50 2.22
N ILE A 153 2.88 -11.67 1.37
CA ILE A 153 1.84 -10.64 1.13
C ILE A 153 1.17 -10.26 2.45
N TYR A 154 0.71 -11.21 3.26
CA TYR A 154 0.03 -10.90 4.53
C TYR A 154 0.93 -10.13 5.50
N LYS A 155 2.17 -10.59 5.73
CA LYS A 155 3.12 -9.92 6.61
C LYS A 155 3.43 -8.50 6.15
N GLN A 156 3.64 -8.31 4.85
CA GLN A 156 3.93 -7.00 4.30
C GLN A 156 2.70 -6.08 4.33
N THR A 157 1.48 -6.60 4.15
CA THR A 157 0.25 -5.80 4.33
C THR A 157 0.06 -5.32 5.77
N ASP A 158 0.42 -6.12 6.78
CA ASP A 158 0.38 -5.72 8.18
C ASP A 158 1.39 -4.60 8.49
N LEU A 159 2.62 -4.76 7.99
CA LEU A 159 3.65 -3.70 8.09
C LEU A 159 3.22 -2.42 7.37
N MET A 160 2.57 -2.54 6.22
CA MET A 160 2.04 -1.40 5.47
C MET A 160 0.95 -0.67 6.24
N LYS A 161 0.07 -1.38 6.95
CA LYS A 161 -0.96 -0.75 7.79
C LYS A 161 -0.34 0.07 8.91
N GLU A 162 0.72 -0.43 9.54
CA GLU A 162 1.44 0.31 10.58
C GLU A 162 2.19 1.52 9.99
N ASN A 163 2.91 1.33 8.89
CA ASN A 163 3.65 2.40 8.21
C ASN A 163 2.72 3.48 7.65
N SER A 164 1.54 3.12 7.15
CA SER A 164 0.53 4.07 6.67
C SER A 164 0.06 4.97 7.80
N LYS A 165 -0.18 4.41 9.00
CA LYS A 165 -0.53 5.23 10.18
C LYS A 165 0.57 6.22 10.53
N ARG A 166 1.84 5.79 10.50
CA ARG A 166 2.99 6.69 10.76
C ARG A 166 3.12 7.76 9.69
N ALA A 167 2.95 7.41 8.42
CA ALA A 167 2.98 8.34 7.29
C ALA A 167 1.84 9.38 7.34
N MET A 168 0.71 9.07 7.97
CA MET A 168 -0.40 10.02 8.15
C MET A 168 -0.20 10.99 9.32
N MET A 169 0.74 10.73 10.26
CA MET A 169 0.93 11.58 11.44
C MET A 169 1.27 13.04 11.12
N PRO A 170 2.17 13.36 10.18
CA PRO A 170 2.47 14.76 9.83
C PRO A 170 1.24 15.51 9.29
N ALA A 171 0.41 14.84 8.49
CA ALA A 171 -0.83 15.41 7.96
C ALA A 171 -1.82 15.72 9.09
N ILE A 172 -2.04 14.77 10.02
CA ILE A 172 -2.92 14.96 11.18
C ILE A 172 -2.43 16.12 12.05
N VAL A 173 -1.14 16.16 12.37
CA VAL A 173 -0.53 17.24 13.17
C VAL A 173 -0.72 18.59 12.47
N SER A 174 -0.52 18.65 11.16
CA SER A 174 -0.70 19.88 10.39
C SER A 174 -2.13 20.41 10.43
N ILE A 175 -3.13 19.52 10.32
CA ILE A 175 -4.55 19.88 10.44
C ILE A 175 -4.85 20.43 11.84
N VAL A 176 -4.37 19.77 12.89
CA VAL A 176 -4.57 20.23 14.27
C VAL A 176 -3.96 21.62 14.48
N VAL A 177 -2.72 21.83 14.02
CA VAL A 177 -2.04 23.12 14.09
C VAL A 177 -2.82 24.19 13.33
N ALA A 178 -3.34 23.88 12.14
CA ALA A 178 -4.14 24.82 11.36
C ALA A 178 -5.45 25.21 12.07
N ILE A 179 -6.14 24.26 12.71
CA ILE A 179 -7.35 24.52 13.49
C ILE A 179 -7.03 25.43 14.68
N VAL A 180 -5.99 25.10 15.45
CA VAL A 180 -5.56 25.93 16.60
C VAL A 180 -5.22 27.35 16.14
N PHE A 181 -4.48 27.49 15.05
CA PHE A 181 -4.12 28.79 14.52
C PHE A 181 -5.34 29.59 14.01
N ALA A 182 -6.31 28.93 13.36
CA ALA A 182 -7.55 29.57 12.94
C ALA A 182 -8.38 30.06 14.13
N LEU A 183 -8.47 29.27 15.21
CA LEU A 183 -9.17 29.65 16.43
C LEU A 183 -8.50 30.84 17.13
N LEU A 184 -7.17 30.82 17.24
CA LEU A 184 -6.41 31.94 17.79
C LEU A 184 -6.63 33.20 16.94
N LEU A 185 -6.51 33.10 15.62
CA LEU A 185 -6.69 34.24 14.73
C LEU A 185 -8.12 34.80 14.82
N ASN A 186 -9.13 33.94 14.89
CA ASN A 186 -10.51 34.36 15.11
C ASN A 186 -10.67 35.10 16.46
N PHE A 187 -10.07 34.59 17.53
CA PHE A 187 -10.06 35.26 18.83
C PHE A 187 -9.38 36.63 18.75
N PHE A 188 -8.19 36.72 18.14
CA PHE A 188 -7.47 37.98 17.99
C PHE A 188 -8.25 39.01 17.16
N ILE A 189 -8.85 38.60 16.03
CA ILE A 189 -9.67 39.49 15.20
C ILE A 189 -10.89 39.98 15.99
N SER A 190 -11.57 39.07 16.68
CA SER A 190 -12.75 39.42 17.48
C SER A 190 -12.39 40.44 18.57
N GLU A 191 -11.35 40.15 19.36
CA GLU A 191 -11.03 40.95 20.54
C GLU A 191 -10.35 42.28 20.21
N TYR A 192 -9.49 42.30 19.19
CA TYR A 192 -8.68 43.49 18.88
C TYR A 192 -9.21 44.33 17.72
N PHE A 193 -10.11 43.80 16.88
CA PHE A 193 -10.69 44.56 15.77
C PHE A 193 -12.20 44.70 15.90
N ILE A 194 -12.94 43.58 15.96
CA ILE A 194 -14.42 43.62 15.90
C ILE A 194 -15.03 44.26 17.16
N ASN A 195 -14.61 43.84 18.35
CA ASN A 195 -15.13 44.34 19.62
C ASN A 195 -14.86 45.85 19.82
N PRO A 196 -13.64 46.37 19.59
CA PRO A 196 -13.36 47.81 19.62
C PRO A 196 -14.22 48.61 18.63
N ILE A 197 -14.42 48.12 17.40
CA ILE A 197 -15.28 48.78 16.41
C ILE A 197 -16.73 48.83 16.89
N HIS A 198 -17.25 47.73 17.45
CA HIS A 198 -18.61 47.72 18.02
C HIS A 198 -18.74 48.72 19.18
N ARG A 199 -17.77 48.75 20.11
CA ARG A 199 -17.75 49.72 21.22
C ARG A 199 -17.72 51.17 20.72
N LEU A 200 -16.97 51.46 19.66
CA LEU A 200 -16.97 52.79 19.02
C LEU A 200 -18.32 53.14 18.42
N ILE A 201 -18.93 52.22 17.65
CA ILE A 201 -20.24 52.42 17.04
C ILE A 201 -21.30 52.69 18.12
N ASP A 202 -21.29 51.92 19.21
CA ASP A 202 -22.23 52.10 20.32
C ASP A 202 -21.98 53.42 21.06
N GLY A 203 -20.71 53.80 21.26
CA GLY A 203 -20.33 55.10 21.82
C GLY A 203 -20.82 56.27 20.95
N MET A 204 -20.76 56.15 19.62
CA MET A 204 -21.30 57.15 18.71
C MET A 204 -22.83 57.21 18.72
N LYS A 205 -23.51 56.05 18.72
CA LYS A 205 -24.98 55.99 18.75
C LYS A 205 -25.56 56.56 20.05
N SER A 206 -24.86 56.37 21.16
CA SER A 206 -25.28 56.84 22.49
C SER A 206 -24.78 58.23 22.85
N TYR A 207 -24.01 58.88 21.98
CA TYR A 207 -23.46 60.21 22.22
C TYR A 207 -24.55 61.30 22.25
N TYR A 208 -24.45 62.19 23.23
CA TYR A 208 -25.20 63.45 23.29
C TYR A 208 -24.29 64.61 23.73
N PRO A 209 -24.56 65.88 23.33
CA PRO A 209 -23.63 67.00 23.47
C PRO A 209 -23.08 67.26 24.89
N GLU A 210 -23.82 66.87 25.92
CA GLU A 210 -23.42 67.05 27.33
C GLU A 210 -22.35 66.05 27.79
N MET A 211 -22.23 64.87 27.14
CA MET A 211 -21.18 63.89 27.47
C MET A 211 -19.76 64.40 27.17
N GLY A 212 -19.62 65.34 26.24
CA GLY A 212 -18.36 65.99 25.90
C GLY A 212 -17.43 65.15 25.02
N ARG A 213 -17.23 63.86 25.32
CA ARG A 213 -16.38 62.94 24.53
C ARG A 213 -16.93 61.52 24.53
N ILE A 214 -16.60 60.77 23.49
CA ILE A 214 -16.83 59.33 23.39
C ILE A 214 -15.61 58.61 23.99
N ASP A 215 -15.84 57.66 24.88
CA ASP A 215 -14.81 56.76 25.42
C ASP A 215 -15.21 55.31 25.13
N ALA A 216 -14.66 54.76 24.05
CA ALA A 216 -14.91 53.38 23.62
C ALA A 216 -14.01 52.36 24.33
N LYS A 217 -13.24 52.80 25.35
CA LYS A 217 -12.34 51.98 26.17
C LYS A 217 -11.36 51.16 25.33
N ILE A 218 -10.85 51.74 24.25
CA ILE A 218 -9.87 51.11 23.38
C ILE A 218 -8.52 51.14 24.09
N SER A 219 -8.00 49.96 24.42
CA SER A 219 -6.78 49.81 25.22
C SER A 219 -5.49 49.81 24.40
N LEU A 220 -5.56 49.45 23.12
CA LEU A 220 -4.39 49.50 22.22
C LEU A 220 -4.20 50.90 21.66
N LYS A 221 -2.93 51.27 21.43
CA LYS A 221 -2.55 52.50 20.72
C LYS A 221 -2.39 52.22 19.23
N ASP A 222 -3.47 51.75 18.61
CA ASP A 222 -3.53 51.42 17.18
C ASP A 222 -4.37 52.44 16.40
N GLU A 223 -4.63 52.14 15.12
CA GLU A 223 -5.44 52.96 14.23
C GLU A 223 -6.87 53.14 14.73
N ILE A 224 -7.42 52.16 15.48
CA ILE A 224 -8.78 52.25 16.04
C ILE A 224 -8.81 53.28 17.17
N LYS A 225 -7.76 53.33 18.00
CA LYS A 225 -7.63 54.39 19.02
C LYS A 225 -7.43 55.78 18.39
N THR A 226 -6.63 55.85 17.35
CA THR A 226 -6.43 57.10 16.59
C THR A 226 -7.76 57.60 16.00
N LEU A 227 -8.61 56.68 15.53
CA LEU A 227 -9.94 57.00 15.03
C LEU A 227 -10.86 57.54 16.15
N GLU A 228 -10.83 56.95 17.34
CA GLU A 228 -11.56 57.48 18.51
C GLU A 228 -11.16 58.93 18.83
N ASP A 229 -9.85 59.20 18.83
CA ASP A 229 -9.31 60.51 19.15
C ASP A 229 -9.70 61.55 18.09
N GLU A 230 -9.66 61.21 16.80
CA GLU A 230 -10.11 62.12 15.73
C GLU A 230 -11.62 62.35 15.71
N ILE A 231 -12.43 61.34 16.05
CA ILE A 231 -13.87 61.54 16.26
C ILE A 231 -14.13 62.55 17.39
N ASN A 232 -13.40 62.43 18.50
CA ASN A 232 -13.50 63.37 19.61
C ASN A 232 -13.04 64.78 19.22
N ASN A 233 -11.95 64.91 18.46
CA ASN A 233 -11.48 66.20 17.93
C ASN A 233 -12.55 66.85 17.03
N LEU A 234 -13.23 66.06 16.20
CA LEU A 234 -14.32 66.53 15.35
C LEU A 234 -15.52 67.02 16.17
N ILE A 235 -15.93 66.29 17.21
CA ILE A 235 -16.96 66.72 18.17
C ILE A 235 -16.62 68.08 18.77
N VAL A 236 -15.37 68.26 19.23
CA VAL A 236 -14.91 69.54 19.79
C VAL A 236 -15.02 70.67 18.76
N ARG A 237 -14.59 70.45 17.52
CA ARG A 237 -14.69 71.46 16.45
C ARG A 237 -16.14 71.88 16.17
N PHE A 238 -17.09 70.95 16.24
CA PHE A 238 -18.52 71.26 16.07
C PHE A 238 -19.15 71.98 17.27
N LYS A 239 -18.54 71.91 18.46
CA LYS A 239 -19.01 72.59 19.68
C LYS A 239 -18.57 74.05 19.79
N VAL A 240 -17.55 74.45 19.01
CA VAL A 240 -16.94 75.80 19.02
C VAL A 240 -17.61 76.74 18.00
N LYS A 241 -18.68 76.28 17.33
CA LYS A 241 -19.59 77.10 16.52
C LYS A 241 -20.90 77.31 17.27
#